data_AF-A0A3M1X5F5-F1
#
_entry.id   AF-A0A3M1X5F5-F1
#
_cell.length_a   1.000
_cell.length_b   1.000
_cell.length_c   1.000
_cell.angle_alpha   90.00
_cell.angle_beta   90.00
_cell.angle_gamma   90.00
#
_symmetry.space_group_name_H-M   'P 1'
#
loop_
_entity.id
_entity.type
_entity.pdbx_description
1 polymer ?
#
loop_
_entity_poly.entity_id
_entity_poly.type
_entity_poly.pdbx_seq_one_letter_code
_entity_poly.pdbx_strand_id
1 'polypeptide(L)'
;MFALSAMAFTICFLTGKFEHARKPIPKKNHGYKQVRFFRKGLDTSREAIRLNVGIKTCFEWIINRIGLKINELDFFKKIVV
;
A
#
# COMPACT_ATOMS: atom_id res chain seq x y z
N MET A 1 -7.98 11.83 17.21
CA MET A 1 -8.35 10.65 16.40
C MET A 1 -8.12 10.81 14.89
N PHE A 2 -8.24 12.03 14.33
CA PHE A 2 -8.07 12.28 12.89
C PHE A 2 -6.67 11.91 12.34
N ALA A 3 -5.60 12.21 13.06
CA ALA A 3 -4.24 11.92 12.59
C ALA A 3 -3.98 10.41 12.43
N LEU A 4 -4.42 9.59 13.40
CA LEU A 4 -4.29 8.14 13.36
C LEU A 4 -5.08 7.52 12.21
N SER A 5 -6.31 8.00 11.96
CA SER A 5 -7.10 7.52 10.83
C SER A 5 -6.51 7.95 9.48
N ALA A 6 -5.95 9.15 9.37
CA ALA A 6 -5.25 9.62 8.18
C ALA A 6 -3.99 8.79 7.88
N MET A 7 -3.21 8.45 8.90
CA MET A 7 -2.04 7.57 8.76
C MET A 7 -2.47 6.15 8.34
N ALA A 8 -3.47 5.57 9.01
CA ALA A 8 -3.99 4.24 8.65
C ALA A 8 -4.52 4.19 7.22
N PHE A 9 -5.23 5.25 6.79
CA PHE A 9 -5.71 5.39 5.42
C PHE A 9 -4.56 5.44 4.42
N THR A 10 -3.56 6.28 4.68
CA THR A 10 -2.40 6.47 3.81
C THR A 10 -1.62 5.17 3.64
N ILE A 11 -1.38 4.46 4.74
CA ILE A 11 -0.71 3.16 4.74
C ILE A 11 -1.48 2.15 3.87
N CYS A 12 -2.78 1.96 4.12
CA CYS A 12 -3.59 1.01 3.35
C CYS A 12 -3.69 1.41 1.87
N PHE A 13 -3.74 2.72 1.58
CA PHE A 13 -3.79 3.22 0.21
C PHE A 13 -2.49 2.96 -0.55
N LEU A 14 -1.34 3.25 0.05
CA LEU A 14 -0.02 3.01 -0.54
C LEU A 14 0.25 1.52 -0.75
N THR A 15 -0.04 0.69 0.26
CA THR A 15 0.06 -0.78 0.14
C THR A 15 -0.82 -1.29 -1.00
N GLY A 16 -2.05 -0.79 -1.12
CA GLY A 16 -2.95 -1.16 -2.20
C GLY A 16 -2.49 -0.72 -3.59
N LYS A 17 -1.89 0.47 -3.72
CA LYS A 17 -1.26 0.92 -4.97
C LYS A 17 -0.08 0.03 -5.35
N PHE A 18 0.75 -0.32 -4.37
CA PHE A 18 1.90 -1.19 -4.58
C PHE A 18 1.47 -2.59 -5.04
N GLU A 19 0.52 -3.21 -4.34
CA GLU A 19 0.01 -4.53 -4.71
C GLU A 19 -0.73 -4.48 -6.06
N HIS A 20 -1.38 -3.37 -6.41
CA HIS A 20 -1.94 -3.20 -7.75
C HIS A 20 -0.87 -3.16 -8.85
N ALA A 21 0.31 -2.59 -8.58
CA ALA A 21 1.40 -2.56 -9.54
C ALA A 21 1.97 -3.98 -9.80
N ARG A 22 1.93 -4.87 -8.80
CA ARG A 22 2.36 -6.28 -8.92
C ARG A 22 1.26 -7.19 -9.47
N LYS A 23 0.06 -7.07 -8.92
CA LYS A 23 -1.13 -7.83 -9.30
C LYS A 23 -2.28 -6.86 -9.56
N PRO A 24 -2.49 -6.48 -10.83
CA PRO A 24 -3.51 -5.52 -11.21
C PRO A 24 -4.88 -5.94 -10.68
N ILE A 25 -5.61 -4.94 -10.16
CA ILE A 25 -7.00 -5.11 -9.76
C ILE A 25 -7.80 -5.17 -11.06
N PRO A 26 -8.55 -6.26 -11.32
CA PRO A 26 -9.34 -6.37 -12.52
C PRO A 26 -10.35 -5.23 -12.60
N LYS A 27 -10.55 -4.72 -13.81
CA LYS A 27 -11.60 -3.76 -14.12
C LYS A 27 -12.90 -4.51 -14.35
N LYS A 28 -14.01 -3.95 -13.91
CA LYS A 28 -15.36 -4.43 -14.25
C LYS A 28 -15.68 -4.02 -15.70
N ASN A 29 -16.73 -4.61 -16.29
CA ASN A 29 -17.13 -4.34 -17.68
C ASN A 29 -17.46 -2.86 -17.98
N HIS A 30 -17.70 -2.04 -16.96
CA HIS A 30 -17.92 -0.59 -17.04
C HIS A 30 -16.63 0.24 -16.85
N GLY A 31 -15.44 -0.38 -16.88
CA GLY A 31 -14.14 0.31 -16.83
C GLY A 31 -13.62 0.67 -15.43
N TYR A 32 -14.47 0.60 -14.40
CA TYR A 32 -14.09 0.88 -13.01
C TYR A 32 -13.36 -0.32 -12.37
N LYS A 33 -12.39 -0.04 -11.49
CA LYS A 33 -11.70 -1.09 -10.72
C LYS A 33 -12.67 -1.82 -9.80
N GLN A 34 -12.53 -3.15 -9.69
CA GLN A 34 -13.38 -3.96 -8.83
C GLN A 34 -13.35 -3.53 -7.36
N VAL A 35 -12.17 -3.15 -6.87
CA VAL A 35 -11.96 -2.63 -5.51
C VAL A 35 -11.09 -1.37 -5.56
N ARG A 36 -11.30 -0.47 -4.58
CA ARG A 36 -10.41 0.69 -4.37
C ARG A 36 -9.04 0.23 -3.87
N PHE A 37 -8.00 1.01 -4.16
CA PHE A 37 -6.64 0.74 -3.66
C PHE A 37 -6.60 0.57 -2.14
N PHE A 38 -7.23 1.48 -1.40
CA PHE A 38 -7.34 1.36 0.06
C PHE A 38 -7.85 -0.01 0.51
N ARG A 39 -8.93 -0.50 -0.11
CA ARG A 39 -9.53 -1.79 0.26
C ARG A 39 -8.59 -2.94 -0.04
N LYS A 40 -7.93 -2.92 -1.20
CA LYS A 40 -6.92 -3.91 -1.57
C LYS A 40 -5.76 -3.95 -0.55
N GLY A 41 -5.25 -2.80 -0.13
CA GLY A 41 -4.17 -2.76 0.87
C GLY A 41 -4.63 -3.19 2.26
N LEU A 42 -5.86 -2.85 2.66
CA LEU A 42 -6.42 -3.35 3.92
C LEU A 42 -6.55 -4.88 3.93
N ASP A 43 -7.03 -5.47 2.83
CA ASP A 43 -7.15 -6.92 2.69
C ASP A 43 -5.76 -7.59 2.75
N THR A 44 -4.74 -7.00 2.12
CA THR A 44 -3.35 -7.46 2.22
C THR A 44 -2.80 -7.38 3.65
N SER A 45 -3.02 -6.27 4.36
CA SER A 45 -2.60 -6.15 5.76
C SER A 45 -3.30 -7.18 6.65
N ARG A 46 -4.59 -7.44 6.39
CA ARG A 46 -5.35 -8.46 7.11
C ARG A 46 -4.84 -9.87 6.85
N GLU A 47 -4.46 -10.17 5.61
CA GLU A 47 -3.88 -11.45 5.23
C GLU A 47 -2.50 -11.66 5.86
N ALA A 48 -1.65 -10.62 5.89
CA ALA A 48 -0.37 -10.66 6.59
C ALA A 48 -0.53 -10.94 8.10
N ILE A 49 -1.51 -10.31 8.76
CA ILE A 49 -1.83 -10.57 10.17
C ILE A 49 -2.33 -12.01 10.36
N ARG A 50 -3.17 -12.52 9.44
CA ARG A 50 -3.70 -13.90 9.50
C ARG A 50 -2.62 -14.97 9.33
N LEU A 51 -1.58 -14.68 8.56
CA LEU A 51 -0.43 -15.56 8.38
C LEU A 51 0.51 -15.58 9.61
N ASN A 52 0.05 -15.05 10.75
CA ASN A 52 0.79 -14.99 12.02
C ASN A 52 2.11 -14.22 11.95
N VAL A 53 2.25 -13.37 10.92
CA VAL A 53 3.31 -12.36 10.86
C VAL A 53 2.92 -11.31 11.88
N GLY A 54 3.62 -11.28 13.02
CA GLY A 54 3.29 -10.39 14.13
C GLY A 54 3.03 -8.96 13.65
N ILE A 55 2.08 -8.25 14.26
CA ILE A 55 1.65 -6.90 13.85
C ILE A 55 2.85 -5.96 13.70
N LYS A 56 3.84 -6.06 14.59
CA LYS A 56 5.08 -5.30 14.53
C LYS A 56 5.85 -5.56 13.22
N THR A 57 6.08 -6.82 12.88
CA THR A 57 6.78 -7.24 11.66
C THR A 57 6.00 -6.85 10.40
N CYS A 58 4.66 -6.91 10.44
CA CYS A 58 3.80 -6.44 9.36
C CYS A 58 3.93 -4.92 9.16
N PHE A 59 3.88 -4.13 10.24
CA PHE A 59 4.09 -2.69 10.18
C PHE A 59 5.50 -2.32 9.73
N GLU A 60 6.54 -2.96 10.26
CA GLU A 60 7.93 -2.77 9.83
C GLU A 60 8.09 -3.09 8.35
N TRP A 61 7.50 -4.18 7.85
CA TRP A 61 7.54 -4.52 6.43
C TRP A 61 6.82 -3.48 5.56
N ILE A 62 5.62 -3.04 5.97
CA ILE A 62 4.86 -1.99 5.28
C ILE A 62 5.64 -0.67 5.25
N ILE A 63 6.21 -0.25 6.38
CA ILE A 63 6.98 1.00 6.51
C ILE A 63 8.25 0.93 5.67
N ASN A 64 9.01 -0.16 5.74
CA ASN A 64 10.21 -0.36 4.91
C ASN A 64 9.86 -0.32 3.42
N ARG A 65 8.75 -0.94 3.02
CA ARG A 65 8.28 -0.96 1.63
C ARG A 65 7.84 0.43 1.12
N ILE A 66 7.30 1.27 2.00
CA ILE A 66 6.98 2.67 1.70
C ILE A 66 8.24 3.54 1.67
N GLY A 67 9.15 3.39 2.63
CA GLY A 67 10.40 4.14 2.71
C GLY A 67 11.33 3.92 1.52
N LEU A 68 11.43 2.68 1.02
CA LEU A 68 12.17 2.35 -0.20
C LEU A 68 11.64 3.10 -1.44
N LYS A 69 10.32 3.30 -1.54
CA LYS A 69 9.68 4.01 -2.65
C LYS A 69 9.81 5.53 -2.55
N ILE A 70 9.84 6.10 -1.35
CA ILE A 70 10.13 7.54 -1.16
C ILE A 70 11.56 7.84 -1.63
N ASN A 71 12.52 7.00 -1.23
CA ASN A 71 13.91 7.11 -1.70
C ASN A 71 14.03 6.90 -3.21
N GLU A 72 13.31 5.95 -3.82
CA GLU A 72 13.25 5.84 -5.29
C GLU A 72 12.68 7.12 -5.94
N LEU A 73 11.61 7.69 -5.39
CA LEU A 73 10.98 8.90 -5.94
C LEU A 73 11.90 10.12 -5.82
N ASP A 74 12.63 10.27 -4.70
CA ASP A 74 13.66 11.31 -4.52
C ASP A 74 14.85 11.08 -5.45
N PHE A 75 15.27 9.82 -5.66
CA PHE A 75 16.33 9.46 -6.60
C PHE A 75 15.95 9.78 -8.05
N PHE A 76 14.73 9.44 -8.47
CA PHE A 76 14.22 9.82 -9.79
C PHE A 76 14.10 11.34 -9.96
N LYS A 77 13.74 12.07 -8.90
CA LYS A 77 13.73 13.54 -8.91
C LYS A 77 15.12 14.14 -9.08
N LYS A 78 16.15 13.52 -8.50
CA LYS A 78 17.57 13.93 -8.63
C LYS A 78 18.20 13.62 -9.98
N ILE A 79 17.68 12.65 -10.73
CA ILE A 79 18.19 12.29 -12.07
C ILE A 79 17.54 13.15 -13.16
N VAL A 80 16.33 13.63 -12.93
CA VAL A 80 15.53 14.38 -13.91
C VAL A 80 15.75 15.91 -13.81
N VAL A 81 16.56 16.37 -12.85
CA VAL A 81 17.07 17.76 -12.74
C VAL A 81 18.55 17.76 -13.08
#